data_AF-A0A2G8SY54-F1
#
_entry.id   AF-A0A2G8SY54-F1
#
_cell.length_a   1.000
_cell.length_b   1.000
_cell.length_c   1.000
_cell.angle_alpha   90.00
_cell.angle_beta   90.00
_cell.angle_gamma   90.00
#
_symmetry.space_group_name_H-M   'P 1'
#
loop_
_entity.id
_entity.type
_entity.pdbx_description
1 polymer ?
#
loop_
_entity_poly.entity_id
_entity_poly.type
_entity_poly.pdbx_seq_one_letter_code
_entity_poly.pdbx_strand_id
1 'polypeptide(L)'
;MLQANEIQQRITHIQQTIDQAEQACMSATDTSPELKACIRKMAEQARQAETAIASNDQVRIVECVDGLEDTGDEAKRMSRSDAHISPQVETAITRVHAELSDLKHKLH
;
A
#
# COMPACT_ATOMS: atom_id res chain seq x y z
N MET A 1 -20.10 2.42 -8.77
CA MET A 1 -19.04 1.41 -8.95
C MET A 1 -18.01 1.95 -9.92
N LEU A 2 -16.75 2.03 -9.48
CA LEU A 2 -15.60 2.27 -10.37
C LEU A 2 -15.55 1.20 -11.47
N GLN A 3 -15.03 1.56 -12.63
CA GLN A 3 -14.73 0.57 -13.68
C GLN A 3 -13.49 -0.24 -13.30
N ALA A 4 -13.45 -1.53 -13.68
CA ALA A 4 -12.30 -2.41 -13.43
C ALA A 4 -10.97 -1.80 -13.90
N ASN A 5 -10.99 -1.09 -15.03
CA ASN A 5 -9.82 -0.40 -15.58
C ASN A 5 -9.34 0.77 -14.69
N GLU A 6 -10.27 1.50 -14.07
CA GLU A 6 -9.93 2.58 -13.13
C GLU A 6 -9.36 2.01 -11.82
N ILE A 7 -9.91 0.89 -11.33
CA ILE A 7 -9.40 0.18 -10.16
C ILE A 7 -7.97 -0.33 -10.45
N GLN A 8 -7.75 -0.91 -11.63
CA GLN A 8 -6.45 -1.37 -12.07
C GLN A 8 -5.41 -0.25 -12.07
N GLN A 9 -5.72 0.89 -12.71
CA GLN A 9 -4.81 2.03 -12.76
C GLN A 9 -4.44 2.53 -11.36
N ARG A 10 -5.42 2.59 -10.45
CA ARG A 10 -5.21 3.03 -9.07
C ARG A 10 -4.33 2.05 -8.29
N ILE A 11 -4.60 0.75 -8.38
CA ILE A 11 -3.81 -0.26 -7.68
C ILE A 11 -2.38 -0.33 -8.21
N THR A 12 -2.19 -0.22 -9.53
CA THR A 12 -0.83 -0.17 -10.09
C THR A 12 -0.07 1.07 -9.64
N HIS A 13 -0.74 2.22 -9.52
CA HIS A 13 -0.11 3.42 -8.97
C HIS A 13 0.26 3.26 -7.48
N ILE A 14 -0.61 2.62 -6.70
CA ILE A 14 -0.34 2.25 -5.30
C ILE A 14 0.87 1.31 -5.21
N GLN A 15 0.90 0.24 -6.02
CA GLN A 15 2.00 -0.72 -6.08
C GLN A 15 3.33 -0.03 -6.38
N GLN A 16 3.39 0.81 -7.41
CA GLN A 16 4.59 1.56 -7.77
C GLN A 16 5.08 2.47 -6.62
N THR A 17 4.15 3.11 -5.91
CA THR A 17 4.47 3.97 -4.77
C THR A 17 5.02 3.15 -3.60
N ILE A 18 4.44 1.98 -3.33
CA ILE A 18 4.93 1.07 -2.29
C ILE A 18 6.31 0.53 -2.65
N ASP A 19 6.54 0.11 -3.90
CA ASP A 19 7.84 -0.42 -4.35
C ASP A 19 8.96 0.63 -4.22
N GLN A 20 8.65 1.89 -4.53
CA GLN A 20 9.59 3.00 -4.30
C GLN A 20 9.87 3.21 -2.81
N ALA A 21 8.85 3.12 -1.96
CA ALA A 21 9.01 3.20 -0.51
C ALA A 21 9.84 2.03 0.04
N GLU A 22 9.60 0.81 -0.47
CA GLU A 22 10.35 -0.40 -0.11
C GLU A 22 11.83 -0.21 -0.46
N GLN A 23 12.14 0.17 -1.69
CA GLN A 23 13.52 0.41 -2.11
C GLN A 23 14.22 1.48 -1.26
N ALA A 24 13.53 2.59 -0.98
CA ALA A 24 14.06 3.65 -0.12
C ALA A 24 14.32 3.13 1.31
N CYS A 25 13.38 2.37 1.89
CA CYS A 25 13.55 1.76 3.21
C CYS A 25 14.65 0.70 3.26
N MET A 26 14.79 -0.11 2.22
CA MET A 26 15.83 -1.14 2.17
C MET A 26 17.22 -0.52 2.05
N SER A 27 17.35 0.62 1.35
CA SER A 27 18.60 1.37 1.25
C SER A 27 18.96 2.14 2.52
N ALA A 28 17.98 2.44 3.38
CA ALA A 28 18.18 3.15 4.63
C ALA A 28 18.68 2.21 5.73
N THR A 29 19.84 2.54 6.31
CA THR A 29 20.48 1.76 7.39
C THR A 29 19.71 1.86 8.71
N ASP A 30 19.07 3.01 8.96
CA ASP A 30 18.49 3.35 10.27
C ASP A 30 16.98 3.04 10.38
N THR A 31 16.35 2.54 9.31
CA THR A 31 14.94 2.15 9.34
C THR A 31 14.74 0.87 10.15
N SER A 32 13.77 0.89 11.07
CA SER A 32 13.44 -0.26 11.90
C SER A 32 13.10 -1.52 11.08
N PRO A 33 13.54 -2.72 11.53
CA PRO A 33 13.20 -3.98 10.85
C PRO A 33 11.70 -4.23 10.74
N GLU A 34 10.94 -3.77 11.74
CA GLU A 34 9.49 -3.90 11.81
C GLU A 34 8.82 -3.08 10.68
N LEU A 35 9.26 -1.83 10.47
CA LEU A 35 8.76 -1.00 9.37
C LEU A 35 9.13 -1.59 8.01
N LYS A 36 10.35 -2.12 7.85
CA LYS A 36 10.75 -2.83 6.62
C LYS A 36 9.86 -4.04 6.33
N ALA A 37 9.53 -4.82 7.37
CA ALA A 37 8.63 -5.96 7.25
C ALA A 37 7.21 -5.53 6.88
N CYS A 38 6.72 -4.44 7.49
CA CYS A 38 5.41 -3.87 7.21
C CYS A 38 5.29 -3.41 5.75
N ILE A 39 6.26 -2.64 5.24
CA ILE A 39 6.29 -2.16 3.84
C ILE A 39 6.37 -3.34 2.86
N ARG A 40 7.17 -4.37 3.18
CA ARG A 40 7.21 -5.62 2.39
C ARG A 40 5.87 -6.32 2.31
N LYS A 41 5.16 -6.39 3.44
CA LYS A 41 3.82 -6.99 3.50
C LYS A 41 2.84 -6.18 2.64
N MET A 42 2.89 -4.84 2.69
CA MET A 42 2.09 -3.99 1.80
C MET A 42 2.39 -4.25 0.33
N ALA A 43 3.67 -4.35 -0.05
CA ALA A 43 4.08 -4.60 -1.44
C ALA A 43 3.53 -5.93 -1.95
N GLU A 44 3.56 -6.96 -1.10
CA GLU A 44 3.01 -8.28 -1.43
C GLU A 44 1.48 -8.27 -1.55
N GLN A 45 0.78 -7.61 -0.63
CA GLN A 45 -0.68 -7.49 -0.70
C GLN A 45 -1.12 -6.68 -1.94
N ALA A 46 -0.38 -5.66 -2.33
CA ALA A 46 -0.69 -4.87 -3.53
C ALA A 46 -0.51 -5.68 -4.82
N ARG A 47 0.50 -6.56 -4.90
CA ARG A 47 0.65 -7.53 -6.01
C ARG A 47 -0.50 -8.54 -6.08
N GLN A 48 -0.98 -9.00 -4.92
CA GLN A 48 -2.15 -9.87 -4.85
C GLN A 48 -3.41 -9.14 -5.34
N ALA A 49 -3.56 -7.87 -4.98
CA ALA A 49 -4.66 -7.03 -5.45
C ALA A 49 -4.63 -6.86 -6.98
N GLU A 50 -3.46 -6.61 -7.59
CA GLU A 50 -3.32 -6.56 -9.05
C GLU A 50 -3.76 -7.88 -9.73
N THR A 51 -3.39 -9.02 -9.14
CA THR A 51 -3.77 -10.34 -9.66
C THR A 51 -5.28 -10.59 -9.56
N ALA A 52 -5.90 -10.15 -8.46
CA ALA A 52 -7.35 -10.22 -8.27
C ALA A 52 -8.11 -9.36 -9.30
N ILE A 53 -7.59 -8.16 -9.60
CA ILE A 53 -8.14 -7.28 -10.63
C ILE A 53 -8.03 -7.91 -12.02
N ALA A 54 -6.88 -8.49 -12.36
CA ALA A 54 -6.68 -9.17 -13.63
C ALA A 54 -7.64 -10.36 -13.82
N SER A 55 -8.04 -11.00 -12.72
CA SER A 55 -9.03 -12.09 -12.70
C SER A 55 -10.49 -11.61 -12.67
N ASN A 56 -10.71 -10.29 -12.62
CA ASN A 56 -12.01 -9.62 -12.48
C ASN A 56 -12.84 -10.17 -11.30
N ASP A 57 -12.16 -10.56 -10.22
CA ASP A 57 -12.75 -11.16 -9.02
C ASP A 57 -13.07 -10.06 -8.01
N GLN A 58 -14.27 -9.49 -8.09
CA GLN A 58 -14.65 -8.33 -7.29
C GLN A 58 -14.56 -8.57 -5.78
N VAL A 59 -14.89 -9.78 -5.31
CA VAL A 59 -14.82 -10.11 -3.88
C VAL A 59 -13.38 -10.07 -3.41
N ARG A 60 -12.46 -10.71 -4.14
CA ARG A 60 -11.04 -10.66 -3.80
C ARG A 60 -10.46 -9.26 -3.90
N ILE A 61 -10.90 -8.44 -4.87
CA ILE A 61 -10.44 -7.05 -4.98
C ILE A 61 -10.78 -6.28 -3.71
N VAL A 62 -12.02 -6.39 -3.23
CA VAL A 62 -12.46 -5.73 -1.99
C VAL A 62 -11.65 -6.23 -0.79
N GLU A 63 -11.51 -7.55 -0.62
CA GLU A 63 -10.71 -8.14 0.46
C GLU A 63 -9.24 -7.68 0.44
N CYS A 64 -8.64 -7.61 -0.76
CA CYS A 64 -7.27 -7.13 -0.91
C CYS A 64 -7.14 -5.65 -0.56
N VAL A 65 -8.10 -4.80 -0.96
CA VAL A 65 -8.09 -3.36 -0.65
C VAL A 65 -8.30 -3.13 0.84
N ASP A 66 -9.20 -3.86 1.48
CA ASP A 66 -9.40 -3.82 2.93
C ASP A 66 -8.13 -4.21 3.67
N GLY A 67 -7.52 -5.34 3.31
CA GLY A 67 -6.27 -5.80 3.93
C GLY A 67 -5.08 -4.87 3.68
N LEU A 68 -5.05 -4.17 2.54
CA LEU A 68 -4.03 -3.15 2.25
C LEU A 68 -4.23 -1.90 3.09
N GLU A 69 -5.48 -1.49 3.32
CA GLU A 69 -5.81 -0.33 4.14
C GLU A 69 -5.41 -0.56 5.60
N ASP A 70 -5.73 -1.73 6.16
CA ASP A 70 -5.33 -2.12 7.52
C ASP A 70 -3.80 -2.09 7.69
N THR A 71 -3.07 -2.74 6.77
CA THR A 71 -1.60 -2.74 6.81
C THR A 71 -1.03 -1.33 6.55
N GLY A 72 -1.65 -0.55 5.66
CA GLY A 72 -1.22 0.82 5.36
C GLY A 72 -1.40 1.77 6.55
N ASP A 73 -2.47 1.60 7.32
CA ASP A 73 -2.71 2.37 8.55
C ASP A 73 -1.74 1.95 9.66
N GLU A 74 -1.42 0.66 9.76
CA GLU A 74 -0.34 0.17 10.64
C GLU A 74 1.03 0.76 10.24
N ALA A 75 1.40 0.69 8.95
CA ALA A 75 2.63 1.27 8.44
C ALA A 75 2.73 2.78 8.74
N LYS A 76 1.60 3.49 8.63
CA LYS A 76 1.51 4.93 8.93
C LYS A 76 1.67 5.24 10.42
N ARG A 77 1.15 4.37 11.31
CA ARG A 77 1.38 4.49 12.76
C ARG A 77 2.83 4.24 13.11
N MET A 78 3.43 3.21 12.52
CA MET A 78 4.84 2.87 12.72
C MET A 78 5.75 3.97 12.20
N SER A 79 5.47 4.50 10.99
CA SER A 79 6.26 5.57 10.39
C SER A 79 6.28 6.83 11.23
N ARG A 80 5.15 7.21 11.82
CA ARG A 80 5.06 8.36 12.74
C ARG A 80 5.77 8.15 14.07
N SER A 81 5.97 6.89 14.47
CA SER A 81 6.61 6.53 15.73
C SER A 81 8.12 6.32 15.56
N ASP A 82 8.59 6.08 14.33
CA ASP A 82 9.99 5.87 13.99
C ASP A 82 10.67 7.23 13.71
N ALA A 83 11.52 7.68 14.64
CA ALA A 83 12.24 8.93 14.52
C ALA A 83 13.29 8.95 13.38
N HIS A 84 13.63 7.79 12.83
CA HIS A 84 14.66 7.63 11.80
C HIS A 84 14.08 7.35 10.41
N ILE A 85 12.76 7.43 10.25
CA ILE A 85 12.15 7.22 8.94
C ILE A 85 12.57 8.34 7.96
N SER A 86 12.85 7.93 6.72
CA SER A 86 13.02 8.88 5.63
C SER A 86 11.70 9.62 5.34
N PRO A 87 11.71 10.96 5.18
CA PRO A 87 10.51 11.72 4.81
C PRO A 87 9.85 11.24 3.51
N GLN A 88 10.65 10.68 2.60
CA GLN A 88 10.15 10.10 1.35
C GLN A 88 9.27 8.87 1.61
N VAL A 89 9.69 8.00 2.53
CA VAL A 89 8.95 6.79 2.90
C VAL A 89 7.68 7.18 3.65
N GLU A 90 7.75 8.11 4.60
CA GLU A 90 6.58 8.60 5.32
C GLU A 90 5.53 9.20 4.37
N THR A 91 5.97 10.01 3.41
CA THR A 91 5.11 10.61 2.38
C THR A 91 4.49 9.52 1.50
N ALA A 92 5.26 8.53 1.08
CA ALA A 92 4.77 7.42 0.26
C ALA A 92 3.71 6.59 0.99
N ILE A 93 3.96 6.21 2.25
CA ILE A 93 3.00 5.48 3.10
C ILE A 93 1.72 6.29 3.28
N THR A 94 1.85 7.59 3.57
CA THR A 94 0.68 8.48 3.75
C THR A 94 -0.15 8.58 2.47
N ARG A 95 0.50 8.68 1.31
CA ARG A 95 -0.17 8.73 0.01
C ARG A 95 -0.87 7.42 -0.32
N VAL A 96 -0.19 6.29 -0.13
CA VAL A 96 -0.75 4.94 -0.33
C VAL A 96 -2.00 4.75 0.53
N HIS A 97 -1.92 5.08 1.83
CA HIS A 97 -3.08 5.00 2.72
C HIS A 97 -4.24 5.87 2.22
N ALA A 98 -3.98 7.10 1.79
CA ALA A 98 -5.03 7.99 1.28
C ALA A 98 -5.68 7.43 0.00
N GLU A 99 -4.89 6.91 -0.93
CA GLU A 99 -5.38 6.29 -2.17
C GLU A 99 -6.18 5.00 -1.89
N LEU A 100 -5.74 4.17 -0.95
CA LEU A 100 -6.46 2.97 -0.51
C LEU A 100 -7.79 3.30 0.15
N SER A 101 -7.82 4.30 1.04
CA SER A 101 -9.05 4.73 1.72
C SER A 101 -10.09 5.30 0.73
N ASP A 102 -9.65 6.07 -0.27
CA ASP A 102 -10.50 6.55 -1.37
C ASP A 102 -10.98 5.39 -2.26
N LEU A 103 -10.11 4.41 -2.54
CA LEU A 103 -10.46 3.24 -3.33
C LEU A 103 -11.51 2.37 -2.61
N LYS A 104 -11.30 2.06 -1.33
CA LYS A 104 -12.24 1.34 -0.47
C LYS A 104 -13.62 1.98 -0.46
N HIS A 105 -13.68 3.30 -0.24
CA HIS A 105 -14.94 4.06 -0.27
C HIS A 105 -15.68 4.02 -1.61
N LYS A 106 -14.99 3.77 -2.72
CA LYS A 106 -15.60 3.69 -4.06
C LYS A 106 -15.96 2.26 -4.48
N LEU A 107 -15.40 1.27 -3.80
CA LEU A 107 -15.68 -0.14 -3.98
C LEU A 107 -16.90 -0.60 -3.15
N HIS A 108 -17.07 -0.02 -1.96
CA HIS A 108 -18.23 -0.19 -1.08
C HIS A 108 -19.35 0.78 -1.44
#